data_AF-A0A6J4RR76-F1
#
_entry.id   AF-A0A6J4RR76-F1
#
_cell.length_a   1.000
_cell.length_b   1.000
_cell.length_c   1.000
_cell.angle_alpha   90.00
_cell.angle_beta   90.00
_cell.angle_gamma   90.00
#
_symmetry.space_group_name_H-M   'P 1'
#
loop_
_entity.id
_entity.type
_entity.pdbx_description
1 polymer ?
#
loop_
_entity_poly.entity_id
_entity_poly.type
_entity_poly.pdbx_seq_one_letter_code
_entity_poly.pdbx_strand_id
1 'polypeptide(L)'
;GAMEALERVELSNRATHKPPELSGGQKQRVAIARALVNSPAIVLADEPTGNLDTKSGEGILELFGELKADGTTLIMVTHDTDVAERAERIVEVRDGLIVADDRTNGRTNGRTNGRTDEKIGVAS
;
A
#
# COMPACT_ATOMS: atom_id res chain seq x y z
N GLY A 1 17.10 10.86 0.05
CA GLY A 1 17.25 11.78 1.21
C GLY A 1 15.89 12.26 1.73
N ALA A 2 15.80 12.97 2.87
CA ALA A 2 14.50 13.31 3.48
C ALA A 2 13.57 14.18 2.60
N MET A 3 14.12 15.21 1.93
CA MET A 3 13.32 16.06 1.02
C MET A 3 12.88 15.32 -0.24
N GLU A 4 13.74 14.49 -0.80
CA GLU A 4 13.43 13.63 -1.95
C GLU A 4 12.31 12.63 -1.61
N ALA A 5 12.31 12.07 -0.40
CA ALA A 5 11.24 11.19 0.05
C ALA A 5 9.91 11.95 0.23
N LEU A 6 9.95 13.20 0.69
CA LEU A 6 8.76 14.06 0.76
C LEU A 6 8.25 14.45 -0.62
N GLU A 7 9.13 14.66 -1.59
CA GLU A 7 8.79 14.95 -2.98
C GLU A 7 8.08 13.76 -3.63
N ARG A 8 8.60 12.55 -3.45
CA ARG A 8 7.97 11.30 -3.91
C ARG A 8 6.55 11.10 -3.40
N VAL A 9 6.20 11.66 -2.24
CA VAL A 9 4.84 11.55 -1.68
C VAL A 9 4.03 12.85 -1.83
N GLU A 10 4.50 13.79 -2.65
CA GLU A 10 3.86 15.09 -2.93
C GLU A 10 3.64 15.97 -1.69
N LEU A 11 4.57 15.91 -0.72
CA LEU A 11 4.53 16.69 0.52
C LEU A 11 5.67 17.69 0.71
N SER A 12 6.42 18.02 -0.35
CA SER A 12 7.50 19.01 -0.28
C SER A 12 7.05 20.36 0.29
N ASN A 13 5.84 20.82 -0.05
CA ASN A 13 5.25 22.06 0.47
C ASN A 13 4.78 21.98 1.93
N ARG A 14 4.81 20.79 2.55
CA ARG A 14 4.42 20.54 3.94
C ARG A 14 5.59 20.15 4.84
N ALA A 15 6.83 20.26 4.36
CA ALA A 15 8.03 19.84 5.11
C ALA A 15 8.18 20.46 6.51
N THR A 16 7.62 21.67 6.73
CA THR A 16 7.67 22.38 8.02
C THR A 16 6.40 22.25 8.87
N HIS A 17 5.34 21.61 8.35
CA HIS A 17 4.08 21.46 9.06
C HIS A 17 4.19 20.42 10.17
N LYS A 18 3.57 20.70 11.31
CA LYS A 18 3.51 19.78 12.45
C LYS A 18 2.41 18.73 12.22
N PRO A 19 2.52 17.54 12.85
CA PRO A 19 1.52 16.48 12.70
C PRO A 19 0.05 16.92 12.87
N PRO A 20 -0.31 17.81 13.82
CA PRO A 20 -1.71 18.27 13.95
C PRO A 20 -2.24 19.07 12.75
N GLU A 21 -1.35 19.63 11.93
CA GLU A 21 -1.67 20.47 10.77
C GLU A 21 -1.84 19.65 9.47
N LEU A 22 -1.68 18.32 9.56
CA LEU A 22 -1.78 17.39 8.45
C LEU A 22 -3.10 16.61 8.50
N SER A 23 -3.74 16.42 7.34
CA SER A 23 -4.87 15.50 7.19
C SER A 23 -4.44 14.05 7.47
N GLY A 24 -5.40 13.14 7.64
CA GLY A 24 -5.12 11.70 7.80
C GLY A 24 -4.26 11.14 6.66
N GLY A 25 -4.67 11.41 5.40
CA GLY A 25 -3.91 11.00 4.21
C GLY A 25 -2.51 11.62 4.13
N GLN A 26 -2.35 12.88 4.55
CA GLN A 26 -1.03 13.52 4.59
C GLN A 26 -0.13 12.88 5.66
N LYS A 27 -0.66 12.53 6.82
CA LYS A 27 0.09 11.78 7.85
C LYS A 27 0.55 10.41 7.32
N GLN A 28 -0.32 9.72 6.59
CA GLN A 28 0.01 8.45 5.95
C GLN A 28 1.15 8.62 4.94
N ARG A 29 1.08 9.65 4.09
CA ARG A 29 2.15 10.00 3.13
C ARG A 29 3.48 10.32 3.83
N VAL A 30 3.46 11.03 4.97
CA VAL A 30 4.68 11.22 5.79
C VAL A 30 5.24 9.89 6.31
N ALA A 31 4.38 8.98 6.76
CA ALA A 31 4.81 7.65 7.21
C ALA A 31 5.46 6.83 6.09
N ILE A 32 4.91 6.92 4.87
CA ILE A 32 5.48 6.29 3.68
C ILE A 32 6.81 6.96 3.31
N ALA A 33 6.87 8.30 3.24
CA ALA A 33 8.12 9.02 2.98
C ALA A 33 9.22 8.61 3.97
N ARG A 34 8.90 8.47 5.25
CA ARG A 34 9.83 7.97 6.28
C ARG A 34 10.37 6.58 5.94
N ALA A 35 9.52 5.67 5.46
CA ALA A 35 9.95 4.33 5.04
C ALA A 35 10.86 4.37 3.80
N LEU A 36 10.68 5.35 2.92
CA LEU A 36 11.40 5.48 1.65
C LEU A 36 12.75 6.21 1.75
N VAL A 37 13.06 6.90 2.86
CA VAL A 37 14.26 7.76 2.98
C VAL A 37 15.56 7.06 2.57
N ASN A 38 15.66 5.74 2.81
CA ASN A 38 16.85 4.93 2.54
C ASN A 38 16.73 4.06 1.28
N SER A 39 15.77 4.34 0.39
CA SER A 39 15.54 3.58 -0.85
C SER A 39 15.48 2.07 -0.59
N PRO A 40 14.55 1.59 0.25
CA PRO A 40 14.50 0.18 0.62
C PRO A 40 14.17 -0.69 -0.58
N ALA A 41 14.76 -1.88 -0.65
CA ALA A 41 14.41 -2.87 -1.68
C ALA A 41 13.00 -3.46 -1.48
N ILE A 42 12.49 -3.45 -0.24
CA ILE A 42 11.19 -4.00 0.13
C ILE A 42 10.46 -3.04 1.07
N VAL A 43 9.18 -2.81 0.81
CA VAL A 43 8.25 -2.08 1.69
C VAL A 43 7.16 -3.05 2.17
N LEU A 44 6.97 -3.11 3.48
CA LEU A 44 5.84 -3.80 4.10
C LEU A 44 4.80 -2.75 4.52
N ALA A 45 3.56 -2.92 4.09
CA ALA A 45 2.45 -2.03 4.37
C ALA A 45 1.31 -2.82 5.03
N ASP A 46 0.96 -2.46 6.26
CA ASP A 46 -0.14 -3.08 7.00
C ASP A 46 -1.34 -2.13 7.00
N GLU A 47 -2.43 -2.55 6.35
CA GLU A 47 -3.64 -1.77 6.10
C GLU A 47 -3.34 -0.31 5.68
N PRO A 48 -2.59 -0.11 4.57
CA PRO A 48 -2.01 1.19 4.23
C PRO A 48 -3.02 2.25 3.83
N THR A 49 -4.24 1.87 3.49
CA THR A 49 -5.37 2.75 3.18
C THR A 49 -6.41 2.77 4.31
N GLY A 50 -6.18 2.01 5.38
CA GLY A 50 -7.06 1.97 6.54
C GLY A 50 -7.23 3.35 7.17
N ASN A 51 -8.47 3.71 7.49
CA ASN A 51 -8.85 5.02 8.05
C ASN A 51 -8.68 6.23 7.10
N LEU A 52 -8.48 6.01 5.80
CA LEU A 52 -8.50 7.07 4.80
C LEU A 52 -9.87 7.17 4.11
N ASP A 53 -10.22 8.38 3.66
CA ASP A 53 -11.32 8.55 2.70
C ASP A 53 -10.92 7.98 1.34
N THR A 54 -11.91 7.66 0.50
CA THR A 54 -11.70 7.02 -0.81
C THR A 54 -10.68 7.75 -1.67
N LYS A 55 -10.71 9.09 -1.73
CA LYS A 55 -9.79 9.87 -2.56
C LYS A 55 -8.37 9.80 -2.02
N SER A 56 -8.20 9.94 -0.70
CA SER A 56 -6.89 9.79 -0.07
C SER A 56 -6.34 8.37 -0.24
N GLY A 57 -7.19 7.35 -0.14
CA GLY A 57 -6.84 5.94 -0.35
C GLY A 57 -6.30 5.67 -1.75
N GLU A 58 -7.01 6.10 -2.80
CA GLU A 58 -6.54 5.98 -4.19
C GLU A 58 -5.16 6.62 -4.39
N GLY A 59 -4.96 7.82 -3.86
CA GLY A 59 -3.67 8.49 -3.96
C GLY A 59 -2.53 7.79 -3.21
N ILE A 60 -2.81 6.88 -2.26
CA ILE A 60 -1.77 6.01 -1.66
C ILE A 60 -1.49 4.81 -2.56
N LEU A 61 -2.52 4.22 -3.16
CA LEU A 61 -2.38 3.08 -4.07
C LEU A 61 -1.64 3.45 -5.36
N GLU A 62 -1.87 4.66 -5.89
CA GLU A 62 -1.11 5.22 -7.02
C GLU A 62 0.37 5.34 -6.68
N LEU A 63 0.71 5.95 -5.53
CA LEU A 63 2.08 6.05 -5.03
C LEU A 63 2.75 4.68 -4.90
N PHE A 64 2.03 3.68 -4.40
CA PHE A 64 2.54 2.31 -4.35
C PHE A 64 2.80 1.70 -5.73
N GLY A 65 1.95 1.99 -6.72
CA GLY A 65 2.18 1.61 -8.10
C GLY A 65 3.46 2.23 -8.67
N GLU A 66 3.74 3.50 -8.36
CA GLU A 66 4.97 4.18 -8.77
C GLU A 66 6.21 3.57 -8.13
N LEU A 67 6.17 3.30 -6.81
CA LEU A 67 7.30 2.68 -6.11
C LEU A 67 7.63 1.28 -6.65
N LYS A 68 6.59 0.52 -6.98
CA LYS A 68 6.72 -0.78 -7.64
C LYS A 68 7.37 -0.62 -9.02
N ALA A 69 6.90 0.34 -9.82
CA ALA A 69 7.49 0.61 -11.14
C ALA A 69 8.98 1.02 -11.06
N ASP A 70 9.38 1.66 -9.96
CA ASP A 70 10.77 1.99 -9.64
C ASP A 70 11.61 0.78 -9.15
N GLY A 71 11.03 -0.41 -9.05
CA GLY A 71 11.71 -1.65 -8.66
C GLY A 71 11.67 -1.94 -7.15
N THR A 72 10.86 -1.21 -6.37
CA THR A 72 10.64 -1.53 -4.95
C THR A 72 9.63 -2.66 -4.84
N THR A 73 9.98 -3.78 -4.20
CA THR A 73 9.01 -4.82 -3.89
C THR A 73 8.07 -4.35 -2.79
N LEU A 74 6.77 -4.45 -3.00
CA LEU A 74 5.75 -4.04 -2.06
C LEU A 74 4.95 -5.24 -1.57
N ILE A 75 4.88 -5.43 -0.25
CA ILE A 75 4.01 -6.43 0.38
C ILE A 75 2.98 -5.66 1.21
N MET A 76 1.71 -5.85 0.88
CA MET A 76 0.58 -5.21 1.55
C MET A 76 -0.27 -6.26 2.25
N VAL A 77 -0.63 -6.01 3.50
CA VAL A 77 -1.68 -6.75 4.21
C VAL A 77 -2.95 -5.92 4.16
N THR A 78 -4.04 -6.50 3.69
CA THR A 78 -5.34 -5.84 3.67
C THR A 78 -6.52 -6.80 3.69
N HIS A 79 -7.61 -6.38 4.33
CA HIS A 79 -8.92 -7.03 4.21
C HIS A 79 -9.77 -6.49 3.04
N ASP A 80 -9.31 -5.44 2.34
CA ASP A 80 -9.99 -4.87 1.18
C ASP A 80 -9.65 -5.68 -0.08
N THR A 81 -10.67 -6.32 -0.65
CA THR A 81 -10.50 -7.15 -1.84
C THR A 81 -10.14 -6.32 -3.07
N ASP A 82 -10.69 -5.11 -3.21
CA ASP A 82 -10.42 -4.24 -4.35
C ASP A 82 -8.97 -3.74 -4.34
N VAL A 83 -8.37 -3.60 -3.15
CA VAL A 83 -6.95 -3.28 -2.97
C VAL A 83 -6.08 -4.52 -3.26
N ALA A 84 -6.43 -5.68 -2.70
CA ALA A 84 -5.69 -6.92 -2.90
C ALA A 84 -5.62 -7.33 -4.38
N GLU A 85 -6.71 -7.15 -5.13
CA GLU A 85 -6.80 -7.47 -6.55
C GLU A 85 -5.86 -6.64 -7.46
N ARG A 86 -5.29 -5.54 -6.94
CA ARG A 86 -4.26 -4.75 -7.66
C ARG A 86 -2.87 -5.37 -7.58
N ALA A 87 -2.64 -6.33 -6.67
CA ALA A 87 -1.35 -6.99 -6.51
C ALA A 87 -1.11 -8.06 -7.59
N GLU A 88 0.14 -8.37 -7.90
CA GLU A 88 0.53 -9.43 -8.86
C GLU A 88 0.37 -10.84 -8.29
N ARG A 89 0.37 -10.94 -6.97
CA ARG A 89 0.18 -12.18 -6.21
C ARG A 89 -0.64 -11.88 -4.98
N ILE A 90 -1.55 -12.78 -4.65
CA ILE A 90 -2.42 -12.69 -3.47
C ILE A 90 -2.26 -14.00 -2.70
N VAL A 91 -1.87 -13.88 -1.44
CA VAL A 91 -1.74 -14.98 -0.49
C VAL A 91 -2.83 -14.80 0.56
N GLU A 92 -3.77 -15.73 0.63
CA GLU A 92 -4.82 -15.70 1.63
C GLU A 92 -4.37 -16.46 2.88
N VAL A 93 -4.48 -15.81 4.04
CA VAL A 93 -4.09 -16.38 5.33
C VAL A 93 -5.32 -16.49 6.21
N ARG A 94 -5.50 -17.67 6.81
CA ARG A 94 -6.60 -17.96 7.72
C ARG A 94 -6.12 -18.79 8.88
N ASP A 95 -6.42 -18.34 10.09
CA ASP A 95 -6.01 -18.99 11.34
C ASP A 95 -4.49 -19.29 11.38
N GLY A 96 -3.68 -18.37 10.82
CA GLY A 96 -2.22 -18.51 10.71
C GLY A 96 -1.72 -19.47 9.63
N LEU A 97 -2.60 -20.02 8.81
CA LEU A 97 -2.28 -20.93 7.71
C LEU A 97 -2.50 -20.26 6.35
N ILE A 98 -1.61 -20.51 5.40
CA ILE A 98 -1.83 -20.12 4.00
C ILE A 98 -2.88 -21.06 3.40
N VAL A 99 -4.02 -20.50 3.00
CA VAL A 99 -5.15 -21.25 2.42
C VAL A 99 -5.27 -21.08 0.91
N ALA A 100 -4.72 -19.99 0.35
CA ALA A 100 -4.60 -19.77 -1.09
C ALA A 100 -3.34 -18.95 -1.43
N ASP A 101 -2.83 -19.14 -2.64
CA ASP A 101 -1.66 -18.44 -3.19
C ASP A 101 -1.82 -18.31 -4.70
N ASP A 102 -2.42 -17.20 -5.11
CA ASP A 102 -2.81 -16.93 -6.49
C ASP A 102 -1.89 -15.87 -7.11
N ARG A 103 -1.43 -16.13 -8.33
CA ARG A 103 -0.82 -15.09 -9.17
C ARG A 103 -1.90 -14.50 -10.07
N THR A 104 -2.09 -13.18 -10.00
CA THR A 104 -3.02 -12.45 -10.86
C THR A 104 -2.39 -12.34 -12.26
N ASN A 105 -2.36 -13.46 -12.99
CA ASN A 105 -1.87 -13.53 -14.37
C ASN A 105 -2.85 -12.80 -15.32
N GLY A 106 -2.97 -11.48 -15.22
CA GLY A 106 -3.73 -10.61 -16.15
C GLY A 106 -5.19 -11.00 -16.42
N ARG A 107 -5.77 -11.93 -15.65
CA ARG A 107 -7.13 -12.42 -15.83
C ARG A 107 -7.94 -11.98 -14.63
N THR A 108 -8.72 -10.93 -14.84
CA THR A 108 -9.87 -10.59 -14.01
C THR A 108 -10.81 -11.81 -14.01
N ASN A 109 -10.71 -12.65 -12.98
CA ASN A 109 -11.69 -13.68 -12.75
C ASN A 109 -12.36 -13.38 -11.42
N GLY A 110 -13.51 -12.73 -11.51
CA GLY A 110 -14.36 -12.45 -10.35
C GLY A 110 -14.65 -13.74 -9.60
N ARG A 111 -14.09 -13.85 -8.41
CA ARG A 111 -14.45 -14.85 -7.42
C ARG A 111 -14.85 -14.11 -6.15
N THR A 112 -16.11 -13.69 -6.14
CA THR A 112 -16.77 -13.27 -4.91
C THR A 112 -17.01 -14.52 -4.06
N ASN A 113 -16.32 -14.62 -2.92
CA ASN A 113 -16.85 -15.39 -1.81
C ASN A 113 -16.71 -14.56 -0.53
N GLY A 114 -17.84 -14.11 -0.02
CA GLY A 114 -17.93 -13.25 1.14
C GLY A 114 -17.62 -14.02 2.44
N ARG A 115 -16.52 -13.64 3.09
CA ARG A 115 -16.36 -13.45 4.53
C ARG A 115 -14.98 -12.81 4.75
N THR A 116 -14.89 -11.91 5.72
CA THR A 116 -13.67 -11.17 6.10
C THR A 116 -12.57 -12.14 6.54
N ASP A 117 -11.66 -12.45 5.62
CA ASP A 117 -10.43 -13.19 5.83
C ASP A 117 -9.25 -12.25 5.53
N GLU A 118 -8.11 -12.40 6.21
CA GLU A 118 -6.91 -11.57 6.00
C GLU A 118 -6.24 -11.97 4.68
N LYS A 119 -6.06 -11.01 3.77
CA LYS A 119 -5.36 -11.22 2.50
C LYS A 119 -4.03 -10.48 2.51
N ILE A 120 -2.99 -11.15 2.04
CA ILE A 120 -1.67 -10.58 1.84
C ILE A 120 -1.45 -10.42 0.34
N GLY A 121 -1.46 -9.18 -0.14
CA GLY A 121 -1.02 -8.83 -1.48
C GLY A 121 0.50 -8.74 -1.55
N VAL A 122 1.12 -9.46 -2.47
CA VAL A 122 2.54 -9.31 -2.80
C VAL A 122 2.63 -8.74 -4.22
N ALA A 123 3.16 -7.53 -4.33
CA ALA A 123 3.48 -6.90 -5.59
C ALA A 123 5.01 -6.81 -5.73
N SER A 124 5.56 -7.63 -6.63
CA SER A 124 6.99 -7.60 -6.98
C SER A 124 7.32 -6.55 -8.01
#